data_AF-A0A970ITX1-F1
#
_entry.id   AF-A0A970ITX1-F1
#
_cell.length_a   1.000
_cell.length_b   1.000
_cell.length_c   1.000
_cell.angle_alpha   90.00
_cell.angle_beta   90.00
_cell.angle_gamma   90.00
#
_symmetry.space_group_name_H-M   'P 1'
#
loop_
_entity.id
_entity.type
_entity.pdbx_description
1 polymer ?
#
loop_
_entity_poly.entity_id
_entity_poly.type
_entity_poly.pdbx_seq_one_letter_code
_entity_poly.pdbx_strand_id
1 'polypeptide(L)'
;MGKTHLHYTKDRENGKHLDYQERQYIEYLIRKAYPKKVSVKLLSEQIGCSESTVRRELVRGRVMQLSSDLIQYTSYSADVAQESYDYRASNKGPELKISNDYNFVKYVEDKILKHGYSPDAIIMELENTGFIDPSTGNEFKTKISTKTLYNYISQGIFPNLTNEDLPREGKGQKRKQRRIRRSYRSVGGKSIWERPNEANERIEAGHWEMDCMEGPKGKDSACLLTMVDRKLRTTMIFKLPDQTQESVINVLDKLERKMGRVKFAEKFKTITVDNGSEFLNFKGLERSQRNDGKKRTNIYFCHPYSSWERGSNEHTNGMIRRFIPKGTAISPILIKDIKKIEAWLNNYPRRIFNGKSSLQKQQEYTEAA
;
A
#
# COMPACT_ATOMS: atom_id res chain seq x y z
N MET A 1 -24.13 -41.39 50.37
CA MET A 1 -23.57 -41.61 49.01
C MET A 1 -23.06 -40.27 48.49
N GLY A 2 -21.78 -39.97 48.74
CA GLY A 2 -21.14 -38.73 48.34
C GLY A 2 -20.70 -38.80 46.88
N LYS A 3 -21.07 -37.79 46.11
CA LYS A 3 -20.88 -37.69 44.66
C LYS A 3 -19.40 -37.80 44.27
N THR A 4 -19.09 -38.80 43.45
CA THR A 4 -17.85 -38.91 42.66
C THR A 4 -17.86 -37.88 41.55
N HIS A 5 -17.13 -36.78 41.71
CA HIS A 5 -16.80 -35.91 40.58
C HIS A 5 -15.61 -36.48 39.83
N LEU A 6 -15.89 -37.41 38.91
CA LEU A 6 -15.00 -37.74 37.79
C LEU A 6 -15.12 -36.61 36.75
N HIS A 7 -14.29 -35.58 36.87
CA HIS A 7 -14.06 -34.62 35.78
C HIS A 7 -12.56 -34.63 35.44
N TYR A 8 -12.13 -35.66 34.71
CA TYR A 8 -10.93 -35.53 33.89
C TYR A 8 -11.37 -34.86 32.60
N THR A 9 -10.97 -33.61 32.39
CA THR A 9 -11.15 -32.96 31.08
C THR A 9 -10.13 -31.84 30.93
N LYS A 10 -8.92 -32.23 30.55
CA LYS A 10 -8.09 -31.41 29.68
C LYS A 10 -7.51 -32.34 28.62
N ASP A 11 -8.34 -32.68 27.63
CA ASP A 11 -7.82 -33.24 26.39
C ASP A 11 -7.03 -32.15 25.71
N ARG A 12 -5.73 -32.07 26.05
CA ARG A 12 -4.78 -31.24 25.32
C ARG A 12 -4.83 -31.70 23.87
N GLU A 13 -5.14 -30.79 22.96
CA GLU A 13 -5.12 -31.08 21.53
C GLU A 13 -3.81 -31.74 21.12
N ASN A 14 -3.91 -32.84 20.38
CA ASN A 14 -2.74 -33.58 19.96
C ASN A 14 -1.80 -32.67 19.14
N GLY A 15 -0.52 -32.65 19.48
CA GLY A 15 0.47 -31.77 18.84
C GLY A 15 0.61 -30.37 19.45
N LYS A 16 -0.20 -29.99 20.45
CA LYS A 16 -0.05 -28.69 21.13
C LYS A 16 1.23 -28.64 21.98
N HIS A 17 2.19 -27.80 21.59
CA HIS A 17 3.40 -27.52 22.36
C HIS A 17 3.09 -26.84 23.69
N LEU A 18 3.98 -26.97 24.68
CA LEU A 18 3.88 -26.22 25.94
C LEU A 18 3.97 -24.72 25.64
N ASP A 19 3.12 -23.92 26.26
CA ASP A 19 3.22 -22.46 26.22
C ASP A 19 4.17 -21.94 27.32
N TYR A 20 4.49 -20.66 27.29
CA TYR A 20 5.43 -20.08 28.25
C TYR A 20 4.90 -20.10 29.69
N GLN A 21 3.59 -19.94 29.90
CA GLN A 21 2.98 -19.99 31.23
C GLN A 21 3.05 -21.39 31.83
N GLU A 22 2.80 -22.43 31.02
CA GLU A 22 2.97 -23.83 31.40
C GLU A 22 4.43 -24.13 31.76
N ARG A 23 5.40 -23.59 31.01
CA ARG A 23 6.83 -23.70 31.33
C ARG A 23 7.16 -23.04 32.67
N GLN A 24 6.68 -21.82 32.92
CA GLN A 24 6.87 -21.12 34.20
C GLN A 24 6.25 -21.88 35.37
N TYR A 25 5.10 -22.51 35.16
CA TYR A 25 4.45 -23.32 36.20
C TYR A 25 5.26 -24.58 36.53
N ILE A 26 5.85 -25.25 35.54
CA ILE A 26 6.79 -26.36 35.77
C ILE A 26 7.99 -25.90 36.60
N GLU A 27 8.59 -24.76 36.26
CA GLU A 27 9.71 -24.19 37.01
C GLU A 27 9.33 -23.85 38.46
N TYR A 28 8.16 -23.25 38.67
CA TYR A 28 7.64 -22.98 40.01
C TYR A 28 7.49 -24.25 40.85
N LEU A 29 6.90 -25.32 40.30
CA LEU A 29 6.71 -26.59 41.01
C LEU A 29 8.05 -27.24 41.38
N ILE A 30 9.04 -27.18 40.49
CA ILE A 30 10.39 -27.72 40.74
C ILE A 30 11.10 -26.91 41.82
N ARG A 31 11.04 -25.57 41.76
CA ARG A 31 11.62 -24.69 42.78
C ARG A 31 10.98 -24.89 44.15
N LYS A 32 9.64 -24.99 44.20
CA LYS A 32 8.90 -25.20 45.45
C LYS A 32 9.23 -26.53 46.14
N ALA A 33 9.55 -27.56 45.37
CA ALA A 33 9.86 -28.89 45.91
C ALA A 33 11.33 -29.06 46.32
N TYR A 34 12.22 -28.14 45.95
CA TYR A 34 13.64 -28.21 46.27
C TYR A 34 13.86 -28.35 47.80
N PRO A 35 14.76 -29.25 48.27
CA PRO A 35 15.74 -30.04 47.50
C PRO A 35 15.21 -31.37 46.94
N LYS A 36 13.92 -31.69 47.15
CA LYS A 36 13.32 -32.94 46.66
C LYS A 36 13.01 -32.85 45.16
N LYS A 37 13.11 -33.99 44.47
CA LYS A 37 12.72 -34.10 43.06
C LYS A 37 11.21 -34.22 42.95
N VAL A 38 10.60 -33.45 42.05
CA VAL A 38 9.19 -33.61 41.67
C VAL A 38 9.05 -34.82 40.75
N SER A 39 8.04 -35.65 40.98
CA SER A 39 7.72 -36.76 40.08
C SER A 39 7.23 -36.23 38.72
N VAL A 40 7.75 -36.81 37.64
CA VAL A 40 7.29 -36.52 36.27
C VAL A 40 5.80 -36.75 36.12
N LYS A 41 5.25 -37.77 36.79
CA LYS A 41 3.82 -38.08 36.79
C LYS A 41 2.99 -36.92 37.36
N LEU A 42 3.44 -36.36 38.48
CA LEU A 42 2.77 -35.21 39.11
C LEU A 42 2.80 -33.98 38.20
N LEU A 43 3.95 -33.69 37.59
CA LEU A 43 4.07 -32.59 36.63
C LEU A 43 3.14 -32.80 35.42
N SER A 44 3.05 -34.01 34.88
CA SER A 44 2.17 -34.32 33.75
C SER A 44 0.69 -34.19 34.09
N GLU A 45 0.28 -34.59 35.29
CA GLU A 45 -1.10 -34.46 35.79
C GLU A 45 -1.46 -32.98 36.02
N GLN A 46 -0.55 -32.19 36.58
CA GLN A 46 -0.75 -30.76 36.84
C GLN A 46 -0.83 -29.92 35.55
N ILE A 47 -0.03 -30.26 34.55
CA ILE A 47 -0.01 -29.56 33.26
C ILE A 47 -1.08 -30.08 32.30
N GLY A 48 -1.54 -31.33 32.47
CA GLY A 48 -2.46 -31.99 31.54
C GLY A 48 -1.77 -32.35 30.22
N CYS A 49 -0.60 -32.99 30.27
CA CYS A 49 0.11 -33.50 29.08
C CYS A 49 0.72 -34.88 29.36
N SER A 50 1.26 -35.56 28.33
CA SER A 50 1.90 -36.86 28.53
C SER A 50 3.22 -36.74 29.30
N GLU A 51 3.57 -37.75 30.12
CA GLU A 51 4.85 -37.79 30.82
C GLU A 51 6.06 -37.65 29.88
N SER A 52 5.97 -38.21 28.66
CA SER A 52 7.01 -38.07 27.62
C SER A 52 7.21 -36.63 27.15
N THR A 53 6.16 -35.80 27.19
CA THR A 53 6.27 -34.37 26.89
C THR A 53 7.01 -33.64 28.00
N VAL A 54 6.66 -33.91 29.26
CA VAL A 54 7.37 -33.37 30.42
C VAL A 54 8.84 -33.79 30.44
N ARG A 55 9.16 -35.07 30.21
CA ARG A 55 10.57 -35.53 30.15
C ARG A 55 11.37 -34.77 29.10
N ARG A 56 10.83 -34.60 27.89
CA ARG A 56 11.49 -33.82 26.82
C ARG A 56 11.63 -32.34 27.17
N GLU A 57 10.65 -31.76 27.86
CA GLU A 57 10.71 -30.37 28.33
C GLU A 57 11.81 -30.17 29.37
N LEU A 58 11.87 -31.06 30.38
CA LEU A 58 12.88 -30.99 31.44
C LEU A 58 14.30 -31.10 30.91
N VAL A 59 14.51 -31.89 29.85
CA VAL A 59 15.80 -31.96 29.15
C VAL A 59 16.09 -30.64 28.40
N ARG A 60 15.08 -30.02 27.79
CA ARG A 60 15.24 -28.75 27.04
C ARG A 60 15.62 -27.59 27.95
N GLY A 61 14.96 -27.44 29.09
CA GLY A 61 15.20 -26.37 30.06
C GLY A 61 16.24 -26.68 31.12
N ARG A 62 17.04 -27.74 30.96
CA ARG A 62 18.00 -28.18 31.97
C ARG A 62 19.14 -27.18 32.10
N VAL A 63 19.32 -26.64 33.29
CA VAL A 63 20.39 -25.67 33.61
C VAL A 63 21.15 -26.10 34.86
N MET A 64 22.42 -25.71 34.95
CA MET A 64 23.20 -25.81 36.19
C MET A 64 23.06 -24.50 36.97
N GLN A 65 22.65 -24.60 38.23
CA GLN A 65 22.52 -23.47 39.14
C GLN A 65 23.44 -23.66 40.35
N LEU A 66 23.77 -22.56 41.03
CA LEU A 66 24.58 -22.56 42.24
C LEU A 66 23.65 -22.29 43.43
N SER A 67 23.73 -23.11 44.49
CA SER A 67 23.02 -22.85 45.74
C SER A 67 23.70 -21.73 46.53
N SER A 68 23.03 -21.23 47.59
CA SER A 68 23.60 -20.27 48.53
C SER A 68 24.91 -20.76 49.18
N ASP A 69 25.04 -22.08 49.32
CA ASP A 69 26.23 -22.75 49.86
C ASP A 69 27.30 -23.02 48.78
N LEU A 70 27.18 -22.40 47.61
CA LEU A 70 28.07 -22.56 46.45
C LEU A 70 28.11 -23.99 45.87
N ILE A 71 27.08 -24.80 46.12
CA ILE A 71 26.98 -26.17 45.60
C ILE A 71 26.26 -26.14 44.25
N GLN A 72 26.87 -26.70 43.23
CA GLN A 72 26.24 -26.84 41.91
C GLN A 72 25.13 -27.89 41.94
N TYR A 73 23.95 -27.54 41.43
CA TYR A 73 22.85 -28.48 41.25
C TYR A 73 22.14 -28.27 39.92
N THR A 74 21.56 -29.34 39.38
CA THR A 74 20.76 -29.29 38.16
C THR A 74 19.34 -28.84 38.47
N SER A 75 18.87 -27.83 37.73
CA SER A 75 17.52 -27.28 37.83
C SER A 75 16.87 -27.18 36.45
N TYR A 76 15.63 -26.71 36.42
CA TYR A 76 14.89 -26.40 35.20
C TYR A 76 14.63 -24.89 35.12
N SER A 77 14.84 -24.29 33.95
CA SER A 77 14.53 -22.89 33.64
C SER A 77 13.53 -22.82 32.48
N ALA A 78 12.42 -22.12 32.70
CA ALA A 78 11.42 -21.87 31.68
C ALA A 78 11.98 -20.99 30.55
N ASP A 79 12.81 -20.00 30.88
CA ASP A 79 13.44 -19.10 29.92
C ASP A 79 14.32 -19.87 28.93
N VAL A 80 15.25 -20.70 29.43
CA VAL A 80 16.13 -21.51 28.58
C VAL A 80 15.33 -22.50 27.72
N ALA A 81 14.27 -23.09 28.28
CA ALA A 81 13.39 -23.97 27.54
C ALA A 81 12.64 -23.24 26.41
N GLN A 82 12.18 -22.02 26.68
CA GLN A 82 11.50 -21.15 25.73
C GLN A 82 12.44 -20.68 24.62
N GLU A 83 13.63 -20.17 24.97
CA GLU A 83 14.67 -19.77 24.01
C GLU A 83 15.06 -20.92 23.09
N SER A 84 15.26 -22.13 23.63
CA SER A 84 15.56 -23.30 22.80
C SER A 84 14.41 -23.70 21.89
N TYR A 85 13.15 -23.53 22.34
CA TYR A 85 11.98 -23.76 21.51
C TYR A 85 11.90 -22.74 20.37
N ASP A 86 12.09 -21.45 20.66
CA ASP A 86 12.03 -20.36 19.70
C ASP A 86 13.15 -20.46 18.66
N TYR A 87 14.37 -20.79 19.08
CA TYR A 87 15.50 -21.06 18.17
C TYR A 87 15.23 -22.26 17.24
N ARG A 88 14.66 -23.35 17.76
CA ARG A 88 14.28 -24.48 16.89
C ARG A 88 13.12 -24.12 15.97
N ALA A 89 12.21 -23.25 16.42
CA ALA A 89 11.11 -22.76 15.62
C ALA A 89 11.59 -21.83 14.49
N SER A 90 12.65 -21.03 14.68
CA SER A 90 13.23 -20.20 13.61
C SER A 90 13.85 -21.03 12.48
N ASN A 91 14.28 -22.26 12.76
CA ASN A 91 14.77 -23.20 11.76
C ASN A 91 13.65 -23.99 11.06
N LYS A 92 12.39 -23.76 11.43
CA LYS A 92 11.23 -24.36 10.74
C LYS A 92 10.80 -23.45 9.60
N GLY A 93 10.59 -24.03 8.43
CA GLY A 93 10.00 -23.34 7.29
C GLY A 93 10.61 -23.80 5.97
N PRO A 94 9.99 -23.45 4.83
CA PRO A 94 10.62 -23.62 3.54
C PRO A 94 11.84 -22.70 3.42
N GLU A 95 12.83 -23.14 2.66
CA GLU A 95 13.97 -22.29 2.29
C GLU A 95 13.50 -21.01 1.57
N LEU A 96 14.31 -19.96 1.66
CA LEU A 96 14.02 -18.70 0.99
C LEU A 96 14.00 -18.90 -0.54
N LYS A 97 12.88 -18.55 -1.18
CA LYS A 97 12.69 -18.67 -2.63
C LYS A 97 13.63 -17.77 -3.43
N ILE A 98 14.10 -16.67 -2.84
CA ILE A 98 14.98 -15.70 -3.52
C ILE A 98 16.40 -16.26 -3.77
N SER A 99 16.78 -17.32 -3.03
CA SER A 99 18.03 -18.09 -3.20
C SER A 99 19.22 -17.21 -3.65
N ASN A 100 19.97 -17.64 -4.68
CA ASN A 100 21.08 -16.90 -5.28
C ASN A 100 20.69 -16.15 -6.57
N ASP A 101 19.44 -15.66 -6.68
CA ASP A 101 18.99 -14.89 -7.84
C ASP A 101 19.32 -13.40 -7.72
N TYR A 102 20.61 -13.08 -7.86
CA TYR A 102 21.11 -11.71 -7.76
C TYR A 102 20.51 -10.77 -8.81
N ASN A 103 20.12 -11.29 -9.97
CA ASN A 103 19.47 -10.51 -11.02
C ASN A 103 18.08 -10.05 -10.58
N PHE A 104 17.28 -10.96 -10.00
CA PHE A 104 15.98 -10.61 -9.44
C PHE A 104 16.11 -9.57 -8.32
N VAL A 105 17.06 -9.75 -7.40
CA VAL A 105 17.33 -8.81 -6.31
C VAL A 105 17.64 -7.41 -6.86
N LYS A 106 18.60 -7.33 -7.78
CA LYS A 106 19.02 -6.05 -8.39
C LYS A 106 17.87 -5.38 -9.14
N TYR A 107 17.06 -6.15 -9.86
CA TYR A 107 15.90 -5.65 -10.58
C TYR A 107 14.86 -5.03 -9.64
N VAL A 108 14.54 -5.73 -8.54
CA VAL A 108 13.60 -5.22 -7.53
C VAL A 108 14.13 -3.94 -6.88
N GLU A 109 15.40 -3.93 -6.45
CA GLU A 109 16.02 -2.76 -5.83
C GLU A 109 15.99 -1.55 -6.78
N ASP A 110 16.38 -1.73 -8.05
CA ASP A 110 16.38 -0.67 -9.04
C ASP A 110 14.97 -0.10 -9.29
N LYS A 111 13.96 -0.97 -9.44
CA LYS A 111 12.56 -0.58 -9.65
C LYS A 111 11.96 0.18 -8.47
N ILE A 112 12.29 -0.20 -7.24
CA ILE A 112 11.77 0.49 -6.05
C ILE A 112 12.53 1.80 -5.82
N LEU A 113 13.86 1.74 -5.72
CA LEU A 113 14.70 2.86 -5.31
C LEU A 113 14.77 3.97 -6.36
N LYS A 114 14.88 3.62 -7.65
CA LYS A 114 15.05 4.61 -8.73
C LYS A 114 13.76 4.92 -9.46
N HIS A 115 12.90 3.92 -9.64
CA HIS A 115 11.67 4.07 -10.42
C HIS A 115 10.41 4.24 -9.56
N GLY A 116 10.50 4.13 -8.22
CA GLY A 116 9.38 4.40 -7.31
C GLY A 116 8.23 3.39 -7.43
N TYR A 117 8.51 2.17 -7.89
CA TYR A 117 7.50 1.11 -7.98
C TYR A 117 7.14 0.55 -6.60
N SER A 118 5.90 0.08 -6.44
CA SER A 118 5.54 -0.75 -5.29
C SER A 118 5.88 -2.21 -5.55
N PRO A 119 6.18 -3.02 -4.52
CA PRO A 119 6.36 -4.48 -4.67
C PRO A 119 5.23 -5.16 -5.45
N ASP A 120 3.98 -4.76 -5.21
CA ASP A 120 2.80 -5.27 -5.93
C ASP A 120 2.87 -4.98 -7.43
N ALA A 121 3.36 -3.81 -7.83
CA ALA A 121 3.45 -3.42 -9.24
C ALA A 121 4.56 -4.18 -9.97
N ILE A 122 5.67 -4.45 -9.27
CA ILE A 122 6.76 -5.25 -9.81
C ILE A 122 6.29 -6.68 -10.08
N ILE A 123 5.62 -7.32 -9.12
CA ILE A 123 5.11 -8.68 -9.30
C ILE A 123 4.07 -8.72 -10.42
N MET A 124 3.15 -7.76 -10.50
CA MET A 124 2.20 -7.69 -11.63
C MET A 124 2.88 -7.53 -12.99
N GLU A 125 3.94 -6.72 -13.07
CA GLU A 125 4.74 -6.57 -14.30
C GLU A 125 5.41 -7.89 -14.69
N LEU A 126 6.00 -8.57 -13.70
CA LEU A 126 6.67 -9.85 -13.91
C LEU A 126 5.68 -10.97 -14.28
N GLU A 127 4.52 -11.05 -13.64
CA GLU A 127 3.49 -12.03 -13.98
C GLU A 127 3.02 -11.87 -15.44
N ASN A 128 2.83 -10.64 -15.90
CA ASN A 128 2.42 -10.35 -17.28
C ASN A 128 3.51 -10.67 -18.32
N THR A 129 4.77 -10.65 -17.92
CA THR A 129 5.92 -10.96 -18.80
C THR A 129 6.40 -12.40 -18.65
N GLY A 130 5.82 -13.20 -17.75
CA GLY A 130 6.27 -14.56 -17.47
C GLY A 130 7.57 -14.62 -16.65
N PHE A 131 7.84 -13.62 -15.80
CA PHE A 131 9.06 -13.44 -15.02
C PHE A 131 10.31 -13.31 -15.89
N ILE A 132 10.19 -12.64 -17.04
CA ILE A 132 11.32 -12.34 -17.92
C ILE A 132 11.92 -10.99 -17.52
N ASP A 133 13.24 -10.93 -17.38
CA ASP A 133 13.98 -9.69 -17.19
C ASP A 133 13.88 -8.83 -18.46
N PRO A 134 13.29 -7.63 -18.41
CA PRO A 134 13.19 -6.76 -19.57
C PRO A 134 14.55 -6.33 -20.14
N SER A 135 15.60 -6.36 -19.33
CA SER A 135 16.94 -5.88 -19.70
C SER A 135 17.75 -6.94 -20.44
N THR A 136 17.62 -8.19 -20.01
CA THR A 136 18.44 -9.31 -20.52
C THR A 136 17.65 -10.30 -21.38
N GLY A 137 16.32 -10.28 -21.30
CA GLY A 137 15.44 -11.24 -21.98
C GLY A 137 15.43 -12.65 -21.36
N ASN A 138 16.15 -12.84 -20.24
CA ASN A 138 16.22 -14.12 -19.55
C ASN A 138 15.14 -14.23 -18.47
N GLU A 139 14.68 -15.45 -18.21
CA GLU A 139 13.73 -15.72 -17.13
C GLU A 139 14.43 -15.65 -15.76
N PHE A 140 13.80 -14.96 -14.80
CA PHE A 140 14.23 -14.99 -13.41
C PHE A 140 14.03 -16.39 -12.84
N LYS A 141 15.00 -16.86 -12.06
CA LYS A 141 14.89 -18.15 -11.36
C LYS A 141 13.83 -18.06 -10.25
N THR A 142 13.69 -16.86 -9.68
CA THR A 142 12.79 -16.58 -8.56
C THR A 142 11.38 -16.25 -9.04
N LYS A 143 10.41 -17.11 -8.66
CA LYS A 143 8.97 -16.86 -8.86
C LYS A 143 8.27 -16.73 -7.52
N ILE A 144 7.90 -15.50 -7.16
CA ILE A 144 7.32 -15.17 -5.86
C ILE A 144 6.06 -14.32 -6.00
N SER A 145 5.17 -14.43 -5.01
CA SER A 145 3.98 -13.59 -4.91
C SER A 145 4.30 -12.24 -4.26
N THR A 146 3.43 -11.24 -4.46
CA THR A 146 3.51 -9.94 -3.79
C THR A 146 3.74 -10.05 -2.28
N LYS A 147 3.01 -10.97 -1.61
CA LYS A 147 3.13 -11.18 -0.16
C LYS A 147 4.54 -11.64 0.23
N THR A 148 5.12 -12.54 -0.56
CA THR A 148 6.47 -13.05 -0.31
C THR A 148 7.50 -11.94 -0.47
N LEU A 149 7.35 -11.09 -1.49
CA LEU A 149 8.25 -9.96 -1.70
C LEU A 149 8.20 -8.95 -0.54
N TYR A 150 7.00 -8.58 -0.05
CA TYR A 150 6.88 -7.72 1.13
C TYR A 150 7.49 -8.36 2.39
N ASN A 151 7.29 -9.66 2.60
CA ASN A 151 7.87 -10.38 3.73
C ASN A 151 9.41 -10.32 3.68
N TYR A 152 10.01 -10.53 2.51
CA TYR A 152 11.47 -10.50 2.36
C TYR A 152 12.07 -9.13 2.59
N ILE A 153 11.40 -8.06 2.14
CA ILE A 153 11.80 -6.69 2.43
C ILE A 153 11.70 -6.43 3.95
N SER A 154 10.62 -6.88 4.59
CA SER A 154 10.42 -6.70 6.03
C SER A 154 11.40 -7.49 6.89
N GLN A 155 11.89 -8.63 6.39
CA GLN A 155 12.91 -9.45 7.04
C GLN A 155 14.33 -8.91 6.83
N GLY A 156 14.51 -7.86 6.02
CA GLY A 156 15.84 -7.30 5.71
C GLY A 156 16.70 -8.24 4.85
N ILE A 157 16.08 -9.08 4.01
CA ILE A 157 16.81 -9.99 3.12
C ILE A 157 17.48 -9.24 1.97
N PHE A 158 16.93 -8.09 1.57
CA PHE A 158 17.51 -7.25 0.54
C PHE A 158 18.64 -6.38 1.13
N PRO A 159 19.81 -6.29 0.46
CA PRO A 159 20.95 -5.57 1.01
C PRO A 159 20.77 -4.05 1.03
N ASN A 160 20.11 -3.47 0.02
CA ASN A 160 19.99 -2.02 -0.13
C ASN A 160 18.54 -1.51 -0.03
N LEU A 161 17.60 -2.36 0.36
CA LEU A 161 16.17 -2.06 0.33
C LEU A 161 15.53 -2.38 1.67
N THR A 162 14.88 -1.38 2.25
CA THR A 162 14.16 -1.48 3.51
C THR A 162 12.70 -1.06 3.35
N ASN A 163 11.93 -1.16 4.44
CA ASN A 163 10.54 -0.71 4.45
C ASN A 163 10.40 0.82 4.27
N GLU A 164 11.43 1.61 4.57
CA GLU A 164 11.43 3.07 4.43
C GLU A 164 11.45 3.50 2.97
N ASP A 165 12.04 2.69 2.09
CA ASP A 165 12.12 2.95 0.66
C ASP A 165 10.80 2.67 -0.08
N LEU A 166 9.86 1.99 0.57
CA LEU A 166 8.56 1.69 -0.01
C LEU A 166 7.73 2.97 -0.16
N PRO A 167 6.80 3.05 -1.14
CA PRO A 167 6.00 4.25 -1.38
C PRO A 167 5.16 4.79 -0.20
N ARG A 168 4.99 4.00 0.86
CA ARG A 168 4.32 4.40 2.10
C ARG A 168 5.23 4.31 3.32
N GLU A 169 6.49 3.94 3.16
CA GLU A 169 7.51 3.89 4.21
C GLU A 169 7.08 3.01 5.41
N GLY A 170 6.28 1.96 5.17
CA GLY A 170 5.65 1.17 6.24
C GLY A 170 4.64 1.93 7.12
N LYS A 171 4.35 3.21 6.84
CA LYS A 171 3.47 4.05 7.66
C LYS A 171 2.01 3.61 7.49
N GLY A 172 1.39 3.31 8.63
CA GLY A 172 -0.06 3.08 8.72
C GLY A 172 -0.88 4.33 8.43
N GLN A 173 -2.20 4.15 8.26
CA GLN A 173 -3.12 5.27 8.12
C GLN A 173 -3.14 6.10 9.41
N LYS A 174 -2.63 7.33 9.37
CA LYS A 174 -2.79 8.28 10.47
C LYS A 174 -4.25 8.75 10.51
N ARG A 175 -4.94 8.54 11.64
CA ARG A 175 -6.23 9.19 11.90
C ARG A 175 -6.01 10.71 11.89
N LYS A 176 -6.61 11.40 10.93
CA LYS A 176 -6.58 12.87 10.88
C LYS A 176 -7.66 13.44 11.79
N GLN A 177 -7.30 14.42 12.59
CA GLN A 177 -8.24 15.26 13.31
C GLN A 177 -8.95 16.18 12.31
N ARG A 178 -10.28 16.19 12.32
CA ARG A 178 -11.10 16.90 11.33
C ARG A 178 -11.13 18.39 11.68
N ARG A 179 -10.29 19.21 11.06
CA ARG A 179 -10.45 20.67 11.09
C ARG A 179 -11.52 21.07 10.08
N ILE A 180 -12.61 21.64 10.56
CA ILE A 180 -13.67 22.23 9.74
C ILE A 180 -13.09 23.52 9.12
N ARG A 181 -13.09 23.62 7.79
CA ARG A 181 -12.58 24.77 7.01
C ARG A 181 -13.66 25.20 6.04
N ARG A 182 -14.20 26.41 6.18
CA ARG A 182 -15.22 26.96 5.27
C ARG A 182 -14.89 26.63 3.81
N SER A 183 -15.75 25.82 3.18
CA SER A 183 -15.71 25.55 1.74
C SER A 183 -16.49 26.64 1.03
N TYR A 184 -15.98 27.10 -0.11
CA TYR A 184 -16.82 27.84 -1.04
C TYR A 184 -17.95 26.91 -1.52
N ARG A 185 -19.15 27.44 -1.71
CA ARG A 185 -20.21 26.74 -2.45
C ARG A 185 -20.22 27.31 -3.86
N SER A 186 -20.08 26.46 -4.87
CA SER A 186 -20.25 26.88 -6.26
C SER A 186 -21.72 27.23 -6.50
N VAL A 187 -22.09 28.49 -6.30
CA VAL A 187 -23.47 28.96 -6.55
C VAL A 187 -23.75 28.85 -8.05
N GLY A 188 -24.67 27.94 -8.42
CA GLY A 188 -25.10 27.73 -9.81
C GLY A 188 -24.29 26.71 -10.63
N GLY A 189 -23.29 26.04 -10.04
CA GLY A 189 -22.61 24.90 -10.66
C GLY A 189 -23.43 23.61 -10.52
N LYS A 190 -23.25 22.65 -11.43
CA LYS A 190 -23.93 21.35 -11.35
C LYS A 190 -23.37 20.53 -10.19
N SER A 191 -24.26 19.94 -9.41
CA SER A 191 -23.90 19.07 -8.30
C SER A 191 -23.43 17.70 -8.78
N ILE A 192 -22.58 17.03 -7.99
CA ILE A 192 -22.14 15.67 -8.25
C ILE A 192 -23.29 14.67 -8.45
N TRP A 193 -24.48 14.93 -7.88
CA TRP A 193 -25.68 14.12 -8.07
C TRP A 193 -26.24 14.16 -9.50
N GLU A 194 -26.01 15.25 -10.22
CA GLU A 194 -26.46 15.43 -11.61
C GLU A 194 -25.48 14.82 -12.61
N ARG A 195 -24.38 14.22 -12.13
CA ARG A 195 -23.37 13.58 -12.98
C ARG A 195 -23.95 12.29 -13.57
N PRO A 196 -23.75 12.03 -14.88
CA PRO A 196 -24.21 10.80 -15.52
C PRO A 196 -23.78 9.53 -14.78
N ASN A 197 -24.65 8.53 -14.76
CA ASN A 197 -24.42 7.27 -14.05
C ASN A 197 -23.22 6.51 -14.63
N GLU A 198 -22.98 6.62 -15.93
CA GLU A 198 -21.85 6.05 -16.63
C GLU A 198 -20.50 6.53 -16.04
N ALA A 199 -20.44 7.78 -15.55
CA ALA A 199 -19.29 8.33 -14.86
C ALA A 199 -19.14 7.82 -13.41
N ASN A 200 -20.27 7.58 -12.73
CA ASN A 200 -20.31 7.08 -11.36
C ASN A 200 -19.83 5.61 -11.34
N GLU A 201 -20.38 4.80 -12.23
CA GLU A 201 -20.10 3.37 -12.39
C GLU A 201 -18.85 3.09 -13.21
N ARG A 202 -18.27 4.12 -13.84
CA ARG A 202 -17.03 4.05 -14.65
C ARG A 202 -17.20 3.13 -15.87
N ILE A 203 -18.38 3.16 -16.46
CA ILE A 203 -18.77 2.32 -17.60
C ILE A 203 -18.06 2.75 -18.87
N GLU A 204 -17.83 4.04 -19.08
CA GLU A 204 -17.17 4.56 -20.28
C GLU A 204 -16.01 5.53 -19.98
N ALA A 205 -15.15 5.73 -20.97
CA ALA A 205 -14.11 6.74 -20.90
C ALA A 205 -14.68 8.13 -21.23
N GLY A 206 -13.95 9.16 -20.84
CA GLY A 206 -14.32 10.56 -21.12
C GLY A 206 -14.89 11.31 -19.92
N HIS A 207 -14.93 10.66 -18.75
CA HIS A 207 -15.31 11.29 -17.49
C HIS A 207 -14.07 11.51 -16.64
N TRP A 208 -13.67 12.77 -16.47
CA TRP A 208 -12.41 13.12 -15.84
C TRP A 208 -12.61 13.69 -14.45
N GLU A 209 -11.64 13.48 -13.58
CA GLU A 209 -11.49 14.25 -12.35
C GLU A 209 -10.35 15.26 -12.56
N MET A 210 -10.55 16.51 -12.15
CA MET A 210 -9.56 17.57 -12.25
C MET A 210 -9.24 18.13 -10.86
N ASP A 211 -7.95 18.36 -10.59
CA ASP A 211 -7.45 18.83 -9.30
C ASP A 211 -6.14 19.60 -9.49
N CYS A 212 -5.82 20.47 -8.53
CA CYS A 212 -4.61 21.27 -8.51
C CYS A 212 -3.70 20.86 -7.35
N MET A 213 -2.44 20.59 -7.64
CA MET A 213 -1.40 20.39 -6.65
C MET A 213 -0.52 21.63 -6.52
N GLU A 214 -0.68 22.30 -5.39
CA GLU A 214 0.14 23.45 -5.02
C GLU A 214 1.56 23.05 -4.60
N GLY A 215 2.48 23.99 -4.84
CA GLY A 215 3.80 24.05 -4.23
C GLY A 215 3.76 24.58 -2.79
N PRO A 216 4.89 25.08 -2.27
CA PRO A 216 4.96 25.62 -0.92
C PRO A 216 4.22 26.95 -0.83
N LYS A 217 3.21 27.02 0.04
CA LYS A 217 2.37 28.22 0.22
C LYS A 217 3.20 29.47 0.47
N GLY A 218 2.91 30.52 -0.27
CA GLY A 218 3.52 31.85 -0.14
C GLY A 218 4.95 31.97 -0.67
N LYS A 219 5.57 30.87 -1.14
CA LYS A 219 6.93 30.90 -1.72
C LYS A 219 6.96 30.58 -3.20
N ASP A 220 5.97 29.84 -3.68
CA ASP A 220 5.83 29.47 -5.08
C ASP A 220 4.35 29.49 -5.45
N SER A 221 4.01 30.26 -6.49
CA SER A 221 2.65 30.30 -7.04
C SER A 221 2.38 29.12 -7.95
N ALA A 222 3.41 28.53 -8.57
CA ALA A 222 3.24 27.49 -9.56
C ALA A 222 2.55 26.26 -8.98
N CYS A 223 1.72 25.63 -9.82
CA CYS A 223 0.97 24.44 -9.45
C CYS A 223 0.93 23.44 -10.62
N LEU A 224 0.56 22.20 -10.29
CA LEU A 224 0.29 21.16 -11.28
C LEU A 224 -1.21 20.92 -11.35
N LEU A 225 -1.81 21.15 -12.51
CA LEU A 225 -3.16 20.72 -12.82
C LEU A 225 -3.12 19.27 -13.27
N THR A 226 -3.79 18.39 -12.55
CA THR A 226 -3.92 16.98 -12.87
C THR A 226 -5.32 16.68 -13.37
N MET A 227 -5.42 15.93 -14.47
CA MET A 227 -6.67 15.40 -14.98
C MET A 227 -6.55 13.88 -15.09
N VAL A 228 -7.49 13.14 -14.50
CA VAL A 228 -7.48 11.67 -14.50
C VAL A 228 -8.81 11.12 -14.99
N ASP A 229 -8.79 10.26 -16.01
CA ASP A 229 -9.99 9.58 -16.49
C ASP A 229 -10.49 8.56 -15.45
N ARG A 230 -11.82 8.52 -15.24
CA ARG A 230 -12.45 7.69 -14.21
C ARG A 230 -12.53 6.20 -14.56
N LYS A 231 -12.42 5.82 -15.84
CA LYS A 231 -12.42 4.42 -16.28
C LYS A 231 -11.00 3.92 -16.54
N LEU A 232 -10.27 4.57 -17.45
CA LEU A 232 -8.96 4.17 -17.96
C LEU A 232 -7.80 4.59 -17.06
N ARG A 233 -8.02 5.52 -16.11
CA ARG A 233 -6.97 6.14 -15.26
C ARG A 233 -5.86 6.83 -16.03
N THR A 234 -6.08 7.11 -17.31
CA THR A 234 -5.16 7.92 -18.10
C THR A 234 -5.05 9.28 -17.44
N THR A 235 -3.81 9.70 -17.21
CA THR A 235 -3.49 10.90 -16.47
C THR A 235 -2.84 11.91 -17.39
N MET A 236 -3.25 13.16 -17.27
CA MET A 236 -2.58 14.31 -17.86
C MET A 236 -2.15 15.27 -16.77
N ILE A 237 -0.95 15.82 -16.90
CA ILE A 237 -0.39 16.79 -15.97
C ILE A 237 0.04 18.03 -16.75
N PHE A 238 -0.41 19.19 -16.28
CA PHE A 238 -0.07 20.50 -16.83
C PHE A 238 0.56 21.36 -15.75
N LYS A 239 1.66 22.02 -16.09
CA LYS A 239 2.30 23.03 -15.22
C LYS A 239 1.62 24.37 -15.43
N LEU A 240 1.17 24.99 -14.35
CA LEU A 240 0.57 26.32 -14.35
C LEU A 240 1.49 27.30 -13.59
N PRO A 241 1.52 28.58 -13.99
CA PRO A 241 2.28 29.61 -13.27
C PRO A 241 1.66 29.96 -11.91
N ASP A 242 0.35 29.78 -11.79
CA ASP A 242 -0.44 30.05 -10.60
C ASP A 242 -1.71 29.20 -10.56
N GLN A 243 -2.33 29.10 -9.39
CA GLN A 243 -3.61 28.41 -9.17
C GLN A 243 -4.80 29.37 -9.34
N THR A 244 -4.81 30.16 -10.40
CA THR A 244 -5.95 31.04 -10.72
C THR A 244 -6.94 30.36 -11.66
N GLN A 245 -8.18 30.84 -11.65
CA GLN A 245 -9.22 30.38 -12.58
C GLN A 245 -8.81 30.60 -14.03
N GLU A 246 -8.16 31.72 -14.33
CA GLU A 246 -7.69 32.06 -15.68
C GLU A 246 -6.62 31.08 -16.17
N SER A 247 -5.64 30.75 -15.32
CA SER A 247 -4.61 29.75 -15.65
C SER A 247 -5.21 28.37 -15.97
N VAL A 248 -6.22 27.93 -15.21
CA VAL A 248 -6.93 26.66 -15.47
C VAL A 248 -7.71 26.71 -16.79
N ILE A 249 -8.49 27.77 -17.03
CA ILE A 249 -9.25 27.95 -18.28
C ILE A 249 -8.30 27.97 -19.48
N ASN A 250 -7.16 28.67 -19.38
CA ASN A 250 -6.16 28.74 -20.43
C ASN A 250 -5.58 27.35 -20.81
N VAL A 251 -5.50 26.41 -19.88
CA VAL A 251 -5.09 25.03 -20.19
C VAL A 251 -6.16 24.33 -21.02
N LEU A 252 -7.43 24.40 -20.60
CA LEU A 252 -8.53 23.81 -21.37
C LEU A 252 -8.65 24.44 -22.76
N ASP A 253 -8.44 25.75 -22.89
CA ASP A 253 -8.42 26.50 -24.15
C ASP A 253 -7.33 25.98 -25.10
N LYS A 254 -6.10 25.85 -24.60
CA LYS A 254 -4.98 25.29 -25.37
C LYS A 254 -5.26 23.86 -25.81
N LEU A 255 -5.87 23.05 -24.94
CA LEU A 255 -6.27 21.68 -25.28
C LEU A 255 -7.31 21.68 -26.40
N GLU A 256 -8.45 22.37 -26.23
CA GLU A 256 -9.50 22.43 -27.24
C GLU A 256 -9.00 22.97 -28.59
N ARG A 257 -8.11 23.98 -28.56
CA ARG A 257 -7.47 24.51 -29.78
C ARG A 257 -6.65 23.44 -30.50
N LYS A 258 -5.88 22.64 -29.76
CA LYS A 258 -5.01 21.60 -30.32
C LYS A 258 -5.78 20.42 -30.91
N MET A 259 -6.85 19.96 -30.25
CA MET A 259 -7.59 18.75 -30.67
C MET A 259 -8.83 19.05 -31.52
N GLY A 260 -9.38 20.26 -31.43
CA GLY A 260 -10.67 20.61 -32.04
C GLY A 260 -11.85 20.29 -31.12
N ARG A 261 -12.97 20.99 -31.33
CA ARG A 261 -14.15 20.92 -30.46
C ARG A 261 -14.74 19.52 -30.35
N VAL A 262 -14.87 18.83 -31.48
CA VAL A 262 -15.52 17.49 -31.56
C VAL A 262 -14.70 16.48 -30.75
N LYS A 263 -13.42 16.32 -31.07
CA LYS A 263 -12.51 15.42 -30.35
C LYS A 263 -12.35 15.80 -28.87
N PHE A 264 -12.40 17.09 -28.53
CA PHE A 264 -12.39 17.53 -27.13
C PHE A 264 -13.64 17.04 -26.40
N ALA A 265 -14.83 17.22 -26.97
CA ALA A 265 -16.08 16.80 -26.35
C ALA A 265 -16.20 15.27 -26.21
N GLU A 266 -15.68 14.51 -27.19
CA GLU A 266 -15.58 13.05 -27.12
C GLU A 266 -14.64 12.60 -26.00
N LYS A 267 -13.48 13.27 -25.89
CA LYS A 267 -12.45 12.95 -24.90
C LYS A 267 -12.80 13.41 -23.49
N PHE A 268 -13.49 14.53 -23.33
CA PHE A 268 -13.82 15.16 -22.05
C PHE A 268 -15.33 15.41 -21.96
N LYS A 269 -16.12 14.33 -21.92
CA LYS A 269 -17.58 14.38 -21.79
C LYS A 269 -18.01 15.13 -20.53
N THR A 270 -17.37 14.82 -19.40
CA THR A 270 -17.60 15.51 -18.12
C THR A 270 -16.29 15.67 -17.35
N ILE A 271 -16.20 16.72 -16.54
CA ILE A 271 -15.08 16.95 -15.62
C ILE A 271 -15.64 17.20 -14.22
N THR A 272 -15.15 16.44 -13.25
CA THR A 272 -15.48 16.58 -11.83
C THR A 272 -14.38 17.33 -11.11
N VAL A 273 -14.73 18.38 -10.36
CA VAL A 273 -13.83 19.22 -9.58
C VAL A 273 -14.30 19.32 -8.13
N ASP A 274 -13.44 19.78 -7.22
CA ASP A 274 -13.90 20.24 -5.92
C ASP A 274 -14.35 21.71 -5.95
N ASN A 275 -14.69 22.24 -4.77
CA ASN A 275 -15.06 23.64 -4.61
C ASN A 275 -13.85 24.56 -4.37
N GLY A 276 -12.69 24.22 -4.93
CA GLY A 276 -11.51 25.08 -4.94
C GLY A 276 -11.79 26.42 -5.63
N SER A 277 -11.13 27.48 -5.16
CA SER A 277 -11.31 28.83 -5.70
C SER A 277 -10.93 28.95 -7.18
N GLU A 278 -10.03 28.10 -7.65
CA GLU A 278 -9.57 27.98 -9.03
C GLU A 278 -10.60 27.38 -9.99
N PHE A 279 -11.66 26.76 -9.47
CA PHE A 279 -12.69 26.12 -10.29
C PHE A 279 -14.04 26.86 -10.25
N LEU A 280 -14.15 27.97 -9.52
CA LEU A 280 -15.42 28.69 -9.34
C LEU A 280 -16.01 29.24 -10.65
N ASN A 281 -15.18 29.62 -11.62
CA ASN A 281 -15.66 30.04 -12.95
C ASN A 281 -15.95 28.83 -13.85
N PHE A 282 -16.93 28.01 -13.45
CA PHE A 282 -17.36 26.84 -14.21
C PHE A 282 -17.89 27.21 -15.60
N LYS A 283 -18.52 28.39 -15.76
CA LYS A 283 -18.98 28.87 -17.07
C LYS A 283 -17.81 29.03 -18.04
N GLY A 284 -16.68 29.57 -17.58
CA GLY A 284 -15.44 29.67 -18.36
C GLY A 284 -14.84 28.31 -18.69
N LEU A 285 -14.89 27.36 -17.76
CA LEU A 285 -14.43 25.98 -17.99
C LEU A 285 -15.31 25.22 -19.01
N GLU A 286 -16.63 25.46 -19.01
CA GLU A 286 -17.58 24.84 -19.93
C GLU A 286 -17.62 25.51 -21.31
N ARG A 287 -17.40 26.83 -21.41
CA ARG A 287 -17.48 27.60 -22.68
C ARG A 287 -16.49 27.09 -23.70
N SER A 288 -16.86 26.90 -24.98
CA SER A 288 -15.91 26.64 -26.07
C SER A 288 -15.15 27.91 -26.50
N GLN A 289 -13.84 27.81 -26.73
CA GLN A 289 -13.04 28.90 -27.31
C GLN A 289 -13.23 28.99 -28.84
N ARG A 290 -13.70 27.92 -29.50
CA ARG A 290 -13.80 27.84 -30.96
C ARG A 290 -15.18 28.20 -31.51
N ASN A 291 -16.23 28.00 -30.71
CA ASN A 291 -17.61 28.22 -31.13
C ASN A 291 -18.35 28.98 -30.05
N ASP A 292 -18.67 30.23 -30.36
CA ASP A 292 -19.45 31.05 -29.44
C ASP A 292 -20.81 30.41 -29.15
N GLY A 293 -21.28 30.53 -27.90
CA GLY A 293 -22.52 29.94 -27.41
C GLY A 293 -22.53 28.42 -27.21
N LYS A 294 -21.49 27.67 -27.62
CA LYS A 294 -21.42 26.21 -27.38
C LYS A 294 -20.57 25.86 -26.16
N LYS A 295 -20.95 24.77 -25.48
CA LYS A 295 -20.14 24.15 -24.42
C LYS A 295 -19.15 23.14 -24.99
N ARG A 296 -17.94 23.07 -24.42
CA ARG A 296 -16.90 22.08 -24.70
C ARG A 296 -17.01 20.83 -23.82
N THR A 297 -17.55 20.97 -22.61
CA THR A 297 -17.70 19.91 -21.59
C THR A 297 -18.73 20.33 -20.54
N ASN A 298 -19.06 19.43 -19.61
CA ASN A 298 -19.87 19.70 -18.42
C ASN A 298 -19.03 19.60 -17.15
N ILE A 299 -19.10 20.62 -16.29
CA ILE A 299 -18.40 20.64 -15.00
C ILE A 299 -19.35 20.24 -13.88
N TYR A 300 -18.89 19.34 -13.01
CA TYR A 300 -19.60 18.88 -11.82
C TYR A 300 -18.78 19.12 -10.55
N PHE A 301 -19.44 19.61 -9.50
CA PHE A 301 -18.81 19.92 -8.22
C PHE A 301 -19.10 18.85 -7.18
N CYS A 302 -18.04 18.37 -6.54
CA CYS A 302 -18.15 17.49 -5.37
C CYS A 302 -18.76 18.22 -4.16
N HIS A 303 -19.29 17.45 -3.22
CA HIS A 303 -19.73 17.99 -1.94
C HIS A 303 -18.53 18.55 -1.16
N PRO A 304 -18.74 19.66 -0.41
CA PRO A 304 -17.76 20.11 0.57
C PRO A 304 -17.33 18.98 1.50
N TYR A 305 -16.01 18.85 1.69
CA TYR A 305 -15.38 17.84 2.56
C TYR A 305 -15.58 16.37 2.15
N SER A 306 -15.97 16.11 0.91
CA SER A 306 -16.18 14.75 0.38
C SER A 306 -15.08 14.33 -0.58
N SER A 307 -13.83 14.25 -0.08
CA SER A 307 -12.67 13.89 -0.92
C SER A 307 -12.80 12.51 -1.59
N TRP A 308 -13.56 11.59 -0.99
CA TRP A 308 -13.81 10.24 -1.53
C TRP A 308 -14.54 10.25 -2.88
N GLU A 309 -15.26 11.33 -3.22
CA GLU A 309 -15.95 11.47 -4.51
C GLU A 309 -14.96 11.62 -5.69
N ARG A 310 -13.71 11.99 -5.38
CA ARG A 310 -12.55 12.12 -6.29
C ARG A 310 -11.39 11.18 -5.94
N GLY A 311 -11.72 9.94 -5.56
CA GLY A 311 -10.72 8.95 -5.15
C GLY A 311 -9.65 8.65 -6.22
N SER A 312 -9.94 8.91 -7.50
CA SER A 312 -9.00 8.71 -8.60
C SER A 312 -7.88 9.74 -8.55
N ASN A 313 -8.24 11.03 -8.39
CA ASN A 313 -7.27 12.11 -8.23
C ASN A 313 -6.50 11.98 -6.92
N GLU A 314 -7.12 11.59 -5.81
CA GLU A 314 -6.40 11.40 -4.54
C GLU A 314 -5.30 10.34 -4.68
N HIS A 315 -5.62 9.21 -5.31
CA HIS A 315 -4.63 8.16 -5.56
C HIS A 315 -3.51 8.62 -6.51
N THR A 316 -3.87 9.24 -7.64
CA THR A 316 -2.89 9.71 -8.64
C THR A 316 -1.99 10.81 -8.08
N ASN A 317 -2.54 11.76 -7.31
CA ASN A 317 -1.75 12.79 -6.63
C ASN A 317 -0.77 12.14 -5.65
N GLY A 318 -1.19 11.11 -4.91
CA GLY A 318 -0.28 10.32 -4.07
C GLY A 318 0.88 9.68 -4.85
N MET A 319 0.64 9.20 -6.07
CA MET A 319 1.70 8.67 -6.93
C MET A 319 2.64 9.77 -7.42
N ILE A 320 2.14 10.95 -7.81
CA ILE A 320 2.99 12.08 -8.20
C ILE A 320 3.85 12.55 -7.03
N ARG A 321 3.31 12.51 -5.80
CA ARG A 321 4.06 12.88 -4.59
C ARG A 321 5.25 11.97 -4.26
N ARG A 322 5.39 10.80 -4.91
CA ARG A 322 6.62 9.98 -4.86
C ARG A 322 7.81 10.70 -5.50
N PHE A 323 7.57 11.48 -6.55
CA PHE A 323 8.60 12.22 -7.28
C PHE A 323 8.65 13.70 -6.89
N ILE A 324 7.52 14.27 -6.49
CA ILE A 324 7.40 15.68 -6.09
C ILE A 324 6.84 15.74 -4.67
N PRO A 325 7.67 15.53 -3.63
CA PRO A 325 7.23 15.54 -2.24
C PRO A 325 6.49 16.82 -1.87
N LYS A 326 5.64 16.73 -0.85
CA LYS A 326 4.89 17.90 -0.37
C LYS A 326 5.86 18.96 0.15
N GLY A 327 5.68 20.22 -0.29
CA GLY A 327 6.59 21.31 0.07
C GLY A 327 7.77 21.47 -0.90
N THR A 328 7.79 20.74 -2.01
CA THR A 328 8.72 21.00 -3.14
C THR A 328 8.19 22.14 -4.00
N ALA A 329 9.05 23.10 -4.35
CA ALA A 329 8.73 24.15 -5.32
C ALA A 329 8.52 23.55 -6.73
N ILE A 330 7.45 23.95 -7.39
CA ILE A 330 7.01 23.48 -8.71
C ILE A 330 7.60 24.36 -9.83
N SER A 331 7.79 25.66 -9.57
CA SER A 331 8.43 26.59 -10.50
C SER A 331 9.76 26.10 -11.12
N PRO A 332 10.71 25.52 -10.36
CA PRO A 332 11.96 25.02 -10.96
C PRO A 332 11.81 23.71 -11.75
N ILE A 333 10.69 22.98 -11.59
CA ILE A 333 10.49 21.69 -12.26
C ILE A 333 10.22 21.90 -13.75
N LEU A 334 11.03 21.30 -14.61
CA LEU A 334 10.90 21.45 -16.06
C LEU A 334 9.69 20.67 -16.58
N ILE A 335 9.05 21.20 -17.63
CA ILE A 335 7.90 20.54 -18.29
C ILE A 335 8.28 19.14 -18.80
N LYS A 336 9.52 18.95 -19.26
CA LYS A 336 10.03 17.64 -19.70
C LYS A 336 9.97 16.59 -18.59
N ASP A 337 10.28 16.97 -17.36
CA ASP A 337 10.31 16.04 -16.22
C ASP A 337 8.89 15.75 -15.74
N ILE A 338 7.98 16.73 -15.81
CA ILE A 338 6.54 16.51 -15.60
C ILE A 338 6.00 15.50 -16.62
N LYS A 339 6.43 15.58 -17.89
CA LYS A 339 6.04 14.60 -18.91
C LYS A 339 6.61 13.21 -18.69
N LYS A 340 7.80 13.08 -18.10
CA LYS A 340 8.31 11.77 -17.64
C LYS A 340 7.42 11.19 -16.54
N ILE A 341 6.98 12.00 -15.58
CA ILE A 341 6.06 11.55 -14.52
C ILE A 341 4.71 11.14 -15.12
N GLU A 342 4.16 11.91 -16.06
CA GLU A 342 2.93 11.57 -16.79
C GLU A 342 3.07 10.23 -17.53
N ALA A 343 4.17 10.02 -18.25
CA ALA A 343 4.45 8.76 -18.94
C ALA A 343 4.59 7.60 -17.95
N TRP A 344 5.28 7.80 -16.84
CA TRP A 344 5.42 6.81 -15.78
C TRP A 344 4.06 6.40 -15.20
N LEU A 345 3.18 7.36 -14.88
CA LEU A 345 1.84 7.07 -14.34
C LEU A 345 0.97 6.26 -15.30
N ASN A 346 1.08 6.56 -16.60
CA ASN A 346 0.29 5.89 -17.62
C ASN A 346 0.83 4.50 -17.97
N ASN A 347 2.13 4.26 -17.78
CA ASN A 347 2.77 2.95 -17.96
C ASN A 347 2.81 2.10 -16.69
N TYR A 348 2.50 2.68 -15.53
CA TYR A 348 2.51 1.96 -14.26
C TYR A 348 1.50 0.78 -14.24
N PRO A 349 1.93 -0.44 -13.89
CA PRO A 349 1.05 -1.61 -13.71
C PRO A 349 0.02 -1.39 -12.61
N ARG A 350 -1.27 -1.62 -12.90
CA ARG A 350 -2.36 -1.36 -11.94
C ARG A 350 -3.15 -2.62 -11.64
N ARG A 351 -3.34 -2.89 -10.34
CA ARG A 351 -4.14 -4.04 -9.86
C ARG A 351 -5.59 -4.01 -10.33
N ILE A 352 -6.19 -2.81 -10.43
CA ILE A 352 -7.55 -2.64 -10.98
C ILE A 352 -7.68 -3.09 -12.43
N PHE A 353 -6.57 -3.23 -13.15
CA PHE A 353 -6.51 -3.67 -14.54
C PHE A 353 -5.77 -5.00 -14.66
N ASN A 354 -5.69 -5.78 -13.58
CA ASN A 354 -4.98 -7.06 -13.53
C ASN A 354 -3.54 -6.93 -14.04
N GLY A 355 -2.83 -5.90 -13.56
CA GLY A 355 -1.43 -5.65 -13.91
C GLY A 355 -1.19 -4.87 -15.20
N LYS A 356 -2.23 -4.65 -16.02
CA LYS A 356 -2.10 -3.78 -17.21
C LYS A 356 -1.94 -2.31 -16.81
N SER A 357 -1.26 -1.56 -17.67
CA SER A 357 -1.11 -0.10 -17.52
C SER A 357 -2.33 0.65 -18.05
N SER A 358 -2.45 1.93 -17.69
CA SER A 358 -3.49 2.79 -18.24
C SER A 358 -3.34 2.98 -19.75
N LEU A 359 -2.11 3.02 -20.25
CA LEU A 359 -1.82 3.14 -21.67
C LEU A 359 -2.30 1.90 -22.44
N GLN A 360 -1.99 0.70 -21.94
CA GLN A 360 -2.47 -0.55 -22.54
C GLN A 360 -4.00 -0.62 -22.52
N LYS A 361 -4.62 -0.22 -21.40
CA LYS A 361 -6.09 -0.15 -21.33
C LYS A 361 -6.70 0.86 -22.29
N GLN A 362 -6.02 1.97 -22.55
CA GLN A 362 -6.48 2.94 -23.52
C GLN A 362 -6.40 2.42 -24.96
N GLN A 363 -5.34 1.67 -25.30
CA GLN A 363 -5.20 1.01 -26.60
C GLN A 363 -6.33 0.01 -26.83
N GLU A 364 -6.54 -0.91 -25.88
CA GLU A 364 -7.64 -1.89 -25.92
C GLU A 364 -9.02 -1.21 -26.08
N TYR A 365 -9.24 -0.10 -25.38
CA TYR A 365 -10.51 0.63 -25.45
C TYR A 365 -10.71 1.34 -26.80
N THR A 366 -9.62 1.77 -27.45
CA THR A 366 -9.68 2.43 -28.77
C THR A 366 -9.82 1.41 -29.89
N GLU A 367 -9.27 0.20 -29.73
CA GLU A 367 -9.43 -0.90 -30.69
C GLU A 367 -10.82 -1.53 -30.66
N ALA A 368 -11.50 -1.47 -29.51
CA ALA A 368 -12.85 -2.00 -29.32
C ALA A 368 -13.98 -1.02 -29.68
N ALA A 369 -13.65 0.25 -29.94
CA ALA A 369 -14.58 1.34 -30.25
C ALA A 369 -14.54 1.68 -31.74
#